data_AF-A0A3B0BXV9-F1
#
_entry.id   AF-A0A3B0BXV9-F1
#
_cell.length_a   1.000
_cell.length_b   1.000
_cell.length_c   1.000
_cell.angle_alpha   90.00
_cell.angle_beta   90.00
_cell.angle_gamma   90.00
#
_symmetry.space_group_name_H-M   'P 1'
#
loop_
_entity.id
_entity.type
_entity.pdbx_description
1 polymer ?
#
loop_
_entity_poly.entity_id
_entity_poly.type
_entity_poly.pdbx_seq_one_letter_code
_entity_poly.pdbx_strand_id
1 'polypeptide(L)'
;MSAPIEFDVKYVPESPVVTVQATGITDTALSVKVTDLDLQQVIFHPKTPLSDVLSGLVNDLAGRAPSIVKNKVTALTPDIPIGKPIGCDIPIGGATVHVKLTSPELAAHGDMLMISGNADVS
;
A
#
# COMPACT_ATOMS: atom_id res chain seq x y z
N MET A 1 9.71 32.08 14.39
CA MET A 1 9.86 31.69 15.80
C MET A 1 9.99 30.18 15.84
N SER A 2 11.04 29.65 16.46
CA SER A 2 11.16 28.20 16.67
C SER A 2 10.15 27.74 17.72
N ALA A 3 9.56 26.56 17.54
CA ALA A 3 8.62 26.02 18.53
C ALA A 3 9.37 25.74 19.85
N PRO A 4 8.77 26.01 21.02
CA PRO A 4 9.43 25.75 22.30
C PRO A 4 9.69 24.25 22.52
N ILE A 5 8.86 23.39 21.93
CA ILE A 5 9.00 21.93 21.93
C ILE A 5 9.04 21.48 20.47
N GLU A 6 10.09 20.73 20.11
CA GLU A 6 10.33 20.24 18.77
C GLU A 6 11.05 18.89 18.84
N PHE A 7 10.56 17.92 18.07
CA PHE A 7 11.15 16.59 17.95
C PHE A 7 11.31 16.22 16.47
N ASP A 8 12.40 15.56 16.12
CA ASP A 8 12.52 14.80 14.89
C ASP A 8 12.00 13.39 15.09
N VAL A 9 11.20 12.91 14.15
CA VAL A 9 10.69 11.54 14.16
C VAL A 9 11.55 10.68 13.25
N LYS A 10 12.06 9.57 13.79
CA LYS A 10 12.72 8.52 13.01
C LYS A 10 11.95 7.21 13.12
N TYR A 11 11.93 6.47 12.02
CA TYR A 11 11.34 5.14 11.94
C TYR A 11 12.45 4.09 11.89
N VAL A 12 12.19 2.92 12.45
CA VAL A 12 13.07 1.76 12.33
C VAL A 12 12.25 0.61 11.75
N PRO A 13 12.63 0.07 10.57
CA PRO A 13 13.61 0.63 9.62
C PRO A 13 13.19 2.02 9.10
N GLU A 14 14.14 2.80 8.57
CA GLU A 14 13.91 4.17 8.11
C GLU A 14 12.85 4.25 7.00
N SER A 15 12.82 3.24 6.13
CA SER A 15 11.78 3.02 5.13
C SER A 15 11.04 1.73 5.44
N PRO A 16 9.97 1.77 6.26
CA PRO A 16 9.19 0.59 6.60
C PRO A 16 8.51 0.02 5.35
N VAL A 17 8.52 -1.30 5.23
CA VAL A 17 7.95 -2.00 4.08
C VAL A 17 6.53 -2.46 4.43
N VAL A 18 5.61 -2.22 3.50
CA VAL A 18 4.24 -2.75 3.57
C VAL A 18 4.16 -3.97 2.66
N THR A 19 3.69 -5.09 3.20
CA THR A 19 3.41 -6.29 2.43
C THR A 19 1.92 -6.38 2.13
N VAL A 20 1.59 -6.58 0.86
CA VAL A 20 0.21 -6.70 0.40
C VAL A 20 0.00 -8.05 -0.28
N GLN A 21 -1.22 -8.57 -0.16
CA GLN A 21 -1.68 -9.75 -0.85
C GLN A 21 -2.80 -9.35 -1.81
N ALA A 22 -2.68 -9.73 -3.08
CA ALA A 22 -3.78 -9.57 -4.03
C ALA A 22 -4.93 -10.51 -3.64
N THR A 23 -6.15 -9.97 -3.54
CA THR A 23 -7.36 -10.72 -3.12
C THR A 23 -8.43 -10.76 -4.19
N GLY A 24 -8.38 -9.87 -5.17
CA GLY A 24 -9.37 -9.83 -6.25
C GLY A 24 -8.94 -8.89 -7.36
N ILE A 25 -9.60 -9.02 -8.52
CA ILE A 25 -9.37 -8.15 -9.66
C ILE A 25 -10.68 -7.84 -10.37
N THR A 26 -10.79 -6.62 -10.87
CA THR A 26 -11.85 -6.17 -11.77
C THR A 26 -11.22 -5.65 -13.05
N ASP A 27 -12.05 -5.18 -13.98
CA ASP A 27 -11.56 -4.52 -15.19
C ASP A 27 -10.76 -3.24 -14.91
N THR A 28 -10.95 -2.61 -13.75
CA THR A 28 -10.45 -1.26 -13.44
C THR A 28 -9.63 -1.18 -12.15
N ALA A 29 -9.59 -2.25 -11.35
CA ALA A 29 -8.86 -2.25 -10.09
C ALA A 29 -8.34 -3.64 -9.69
N LEU A 30 -7.19 -3.65 -9.01
CA LEU A 30 -6.67 -4.79 -8.27
C LEU A 30 -6.98 -4.58 -6.78
N SER A 31 -7.84 -5.42 -6.22
CA SER A 31 -8.11 -5.42 -4.78
C SER A 31 -6.98 -6.13 -4.05
N VAL A 32 -6.40 -5.44 -3.07
CA VAL A 32 -5.34 -6.00 -2.23
C VAL A 32 -5.73 -5.91 -0.76
N LYS A 33 -5.18 -6.81 0.05
CA LYS A 33 -5.20 -6.75 1.51
C LYS A 33 -3.80 -6.48 2.02
N VAL A 34 -3.65 -5.49 2.89
CA VAL A 34 -2.38 -5.30 3.58
C VAL A 34 -2.23 -6.41 4.62
N THR A 35 -1.16 -7.19 4.51
CA THR A 35 -0.93 -8.35 5.40
C THR A 35 0.11 -8.07 6.45
N ASP A 36 1.06 -7.18 6.16
CA ASP A 36 2.10 -6.82 7.10
C ASP A 36 2.61 -5.38 6.91
N LEU A 37 3.19 -4.85 7.98
CA LEU A 37 3.98 -3.63 8.02
C LEU A 37 5.19 -3.89 8.90
N ASP A 38 6.39 -3.82 8.31
CA ASP A 38 7.66 -3.89 9.04
C ASP A 38 8.01 -2.51 9.58
N LEU A 39 7.23 -2.05 10.56
CA LEU A 39 7.56 -0.91 11.40
C LEU A 39 7.83 -1.45 12.80
N GLN A 40 9.08 -1.32 13.25
CA GLN A 40 9.54 -1.89 14.52
C GLN A 40 9.53 -0.84 15.61
N GLN A 41 9.99 0.38 15.31
CA GLN A 41 10.11 1.46 16.30
C GLN A 41 9.82 2.82 15.69
N VAL A 42 9.33 3.72 16.55
CA VAL A 42 9.21 5.16 16.29
C VAL A 42 9.99 5.87 17.38
N ILE A 43 10.96 6.68 17.00
CA ILE A 43 11.88 7.36 17.92
C ILE A 43 11.74 8.86 17.73
N PHE A 44 11.45 9.57 18.82
CA PHE A 44 11.41 11.02 18.88
C PHE A 44 12.75 11.54 19.41
N HIS A 45 13.51 12.20 18.54
CA HIS A 45 14.75 12.88 18.88
C HIS A 45 14.46 14.32 19.25
N PRO A 46 14.74 14.76 20.49
CA PRO A 46 14.51 16.14 20.90
C PRO A 46 15.44 17.11 20.15
N LYS A 47 14.89 18.25 19.72
CA LYS A 47 15.65 19.34 19.09
C LYS A 47 15.84 20.56 20.00
N THR A 48 15.05 20.67 21.06
CA THR A 48 15.13 21.77 22.03
C THR A 48 15.36 21.24 23.44
N PRO A 49 15.92 22.05 24.36
CA PRO A 49 16.12 21.65 25.75
C PRO A 49 14.83 21.22 26.47
N LEU A 50 13.70 21.86 26.17
CA LEU A 50 12.40 21.47 26.74
C LEU A 50 11.92 20.11 26.19
N SER A 51 12.26 19.79 24.94
CA SER A 51 11.94 18.50 24.33
C SER A 51 12.79 17.38 24.92
N ASP A 52 14.03 17.67 25.31
CA ASP A 52 14.95 16.70 25.92
C ASP A 52 14.40 16.20 27.27
N VAL A 53 13.88 17.11 28.10
CA VAL A 53 13.22 16.77 29.37
C VAL A 53 12.02 15.84 29.18
N LEU A 54 11.30 15.98 28.07
CA LEU A 54 10.11 15.19 27.77
C LEU A 54 10.40 13.92 26.96
N SER A 55 11.63 13.76 26.46
CA SER A 55 12.00 12.72 25.49
C SER A 55 11.75 11.30 26.02
N GLY A 56 12.01 11.04 27.31
CA GLY A 56 11.75 9.74 27.93
C GLY A 56 10.27 9.38 27.91
N LEU A 57 9.41 10.31 28.31
CA LEU A 57 7.96 10.11 28.30
C LEU A 57 7.41 9.92 26.87
N VAL A 58 7.88 10.75 25.93
CA VAL A 58 7.44 10.69 24.54
C VAL A 58 7.87 9.39 23.87
N ASN A 59 9.12 8.93 24.09
CA ASN A 59 9.60 7.68 23.51
C ASN A 59 8.97 6.43 24.16
N ASP A 60 8.64 6.48 25.46
CA ASP A 60 7.90 5.39 26.11
C ASP A 60 6.50 5.23 25.51
N LEU A 61 5.80 6.35 25.27
CA LEU A 61 4.54 6.35 24.52
C LEU A 61 4.72 5.87 23.07
N ALA A 62 5.80 6.28 22.41
CA ALA A 62 6.13 5.89 21.05
C ALA A 62 6.41 4.39 20.89
N GLY A 63 6.87 3.71 21.95
CA GLY A 63 7.06 2.26 21.96
C GLY A 63 5.79 1.46 21.62
N ARG A 64 4.61 2.04 21.84
CA ARG A 64 3.31 1.43 21.47
C ARG A 64 2.85 1.75 20.04
N ALA A 65 3.41 2.79 19.42
CA ALA A 65 2.98 3.26 18.11
C ALA A 65 3.13 2.18 17.02
N PRO A 66 4.25 1.42 16.92
CA PRO A 66 4.41 0.39 15.89
C PRO A 66 3.26 -0.62 15.85
N SER A 67 2.87 -1.16 17.00
CA SER A 67 1.78 -2.14 17.09
C SER A 67 0.41 -1.54 16.72
N ILE A 68 0.14 -0.31 17.16
CA ILE A 68 -1.12 0.39 16.87
C ILE A 68 -1.21 0.70 15.37
N VAL A 69 -0.13 1.24 14.78
CA VAL A 69 -0.06 1.56 13.36
C VAL A 69 -0.18 0.29 12.53
N LYS A 70 0.57 -0.76 12.88
CA LYS A 70 0.49 -2.07 12.21
C LYS A 70 -0.94 -2.60 12.17
N ASN A 71 -1.63 -2.66 13.32
CA ASN A 71 -3.01 -3.13 13.38
C ASN A 71 -3.97 -2.31 12.51
N LYS A 72 -3.81 -0.98 12.48
CA LYS A 72 -4.63 -0.12 11.63
C LYS A 72 -4.33 -0.32 10.15
N VAL A 73 -3.06 -0.47 9.80
CA VAL A 73 -2.61 -0.62 8.41
C VAL A 73 -2.99 -1.99 7.85
N THR A 74 -2.81 -3.07 8.61
CA THR A 74 -3.20 -4.44 8.19
C THR A 74 -4.72 -4.66 8.12
N ALA A 75 -5.51 -3.75 8.67
CA ALA A 75 -6.96 -3.76 8.50
C ALA A 75 -7.42 -3.17 7.15
N LEU A 76 -6.49 -2.57 6.37
CA LEU A 76 -6.81 -1.93 5.10
C LEU A 76 -6.91 -2.96 3.96
N THR A 77 -7.94 -2.76 3.14
CA THR A 77 -8.15 -3.48 1.88
C THR A 77 -8.34 -2.48 0.73
N PRO A 78 -7.27 -1.79 0.30
CA PRO A 78 -7.39 -0.79 -0.75
C PRO A 78 -7.54 -1.44 -2.13
N ASP A 79 -8.21 -0.73 -3.03
CA ASP A 79 -8.24 -1.03 -4.45
C ASP A 79 -7.17 -0.21 -5.16
N ILE A 80 -6.26 -0.89 -5.86
CA ILE A 80 -5.22 -0.26 -6.68
C ILE A 80 -5.80 -0.06 -8.07
N PRO A 81 -5.95 1.19 -8.56
CA PRO A 81 -6.55 1.45 -9.87
C PRO A 81 -5.63 0.92 -10.98
N ILE A 82 -6.22 0.19 -11.92
CA ILE A 82 -5.59 -0.20 -13.17
C ILE A 82 -5.94 0.90 -14.17
N GLY A 83 -4.93 1.68 -14.59
CA GLY A 83 -5.15 2.91 -15.36
C GLY A 83 -5.83 2.74 -16.73
N LYS A 84 -6.04 1.50 -17.19
CA LYS A 84 -6.86 1.15 -18.36
C LYS A 84 -7.60 -0.17 -18.13
N PRO A 85 -8.82 -0.33 -18.69
CA PRO A 85 -9.52 -1.60 -18.69
C PRO A 85 -8.63 -2.74 -19.17
N ILE A 86 -8.69 -3.89 -18.50
CA ILE A 86 -7.92 -5.07 -18.89
C ILE A 86 -8.48 -5.58 -20.23
N GLY A 87 -7.75 -5.28 -21.30
CA GLY A 87 -8.17 -5.51 -22.68
C GLY A 87 -7.30 -4.78 -23.69
N CYS A 88 -7.61 -4.94 -24.97
CA CYS A 88 -6.96 -4.21 -26.05
C CYS A 88 -7.94 -3.90 -27.19
N ASP A 89 -7.65 -2.81 -27.89
CA ASP A 89 -8.36 -2.42 -29.10
C ASP A 89 -7.52 -2.81 -30.31
N ILE A 90 -8.13 -3.54 -31.25
CA ILE A 90 -7.46 -4.01 -32.47
C ILE A 90 -8.13 -3.35 -33.68
N PRO A 91 -7.44 -2.45 -34.41
CA PRO A 91 -7.99 -1.85 -35.62
C PRO A 91 -7.98 -2.85 -36.77
N ILE A 92 -9.14 -3.07 -37.41
CA ILE A 92 -9.28 -3.95 -38.57
C ILE A 92 -10.14 -3.25 -39.64
N GLY A 93 -9.52 -2.90 -40.77
CA GLY A 93 -10.24 -2.55 -42.00
C GLY A 93 -11.25 -1.39 -41.88
N GLY A 94 -11.02 -0.40 -41.02
CA GLY A 94 -11.92 0.74 -40.80
C GLY A 94 -12.87 0.59 -39.60
N ALA A 95 -12.83 -0.55 -38.90
CA ALA A 95 -13.49 -0.78 -37.63
C ALA A 95 -12.45 -1.00 -36.51
N THR A 96 -12.89 -0.82 -35.26
CA THR A 96 -12.11 -1.18 -34.07
C THR A 96 -12.80 -2.36 -33.40
N VAL A 97 -12.06 -3.44 -33.21
CA VAL A 97 -12.50 -4.59 -32.41
C VAL A 97 -12.06 -4.37 -30.97
N HIS A 98 -13.01 -4.40 -30.04
CA HIS A 98 -12.75 -4.26 -28.62
C HIS A 98 -12.64 -5.65 -27.99
N VAL A 99 -11.50 -5.94 -27.36
CA VAL A 99 -11.28 -7.18 -26.61
C VAL A 99 -11.20 -6.85 -25.14
N LYS A 100 -12.14 -7.38 -24.34
CA LYS A 100 -12.19 -7.17 -22.89
C LYS A 100 -12.23 -8.50 -22.15
N LEU A 101 -11.59 -8.61 -20.98
CA LEU A 101 -11.81 -9.76 -20.11
C LEU A 101 -13.14 -9.63 -19.35
N THR A 102 -14.00 -10.64 -19.52
CA THR A 102 -15.17 -10.90 -18.69
C THR A 102 -14.77 -11.78 -17.52
N SER A 103 -15.07 -11.31 -16.31
CA SER A 103 -14.73 -11.99 -15.04
C SER A 103 -13.23 -12.32 -14.93
N PRO A 104 -12.36 -11.30 -14.84
CA PRO A 104 -10.94 -11.54 -14.68
C PRO A 104 -10.66 -12.29 -13.37
N GLU A 105 -9.75 -13.25 -13.45
CA GLU A 105 -9.29 -14.09 -12.35
C GLU A 105 -7.79 -13.86 -12.12
N LEU A 106 -7.39 -13.89 -10.85
CA LEU A 106 -5.99 -13.82 -10.46
C LEU A 106 -5.43 -15.22 -10.26
N ALA A 107 -4.31 -15.50 -10.93
CA ALA A 107 -3.55 -16.72 -10.75
C ALA A 107 -2.07 -16.39 -10.49
N ALA A 108 -1.40 -17.25 -9.73
CA ALA A 108 0.06 -17.24 -9.65
C ALA A 108 0.61 -18.27 -10.64
N HIS A 109 1.53 -17.85 -11.50
CA HIS A 109 2.25 -18.75 -12.39
C HIS A 109 3.76 -18.53 -12.24
N GLY A 110 4.40 -19.41 -11.48
CA GLY A 110 5.77 -19.19 -11.00
C GLY A 110 5.83 -17.96 -10.09
N ASP A 111 6.80 -17.08 -10.33
CA ASP A 111 6.99 -15.83 -9.57
C ASP A 111 6.17 -14.65 -10.13
N MET A 112 5.27 -14.89 -11.09
CA MET A 112 4.46 -13.85 -11.73
C MET A 112 2.99 -13.95 -11.35
N LEU A 113 2.41 -12.78 -11.04
CA LEU A 113 0.97 -12.60 -11.00
C LEU A 113 0.42 -12.57 -12.44
N MET A 114 -0.45 -13.51 -12.75
CA MET A 114 -1.17 -13.59 -14.00
C MET A 114 -2.63 -13.20 -13.80
N ILE A 115 -3.17 -12.53 -14.82
CA ILE A 115 -4.58 -12.20 -14.92
C ILE A 115 -5.11 -12.97 -16.13
N SER A 116 -6.12 -13.79 -15.91
CA SER A 116 -6.77 -14.59 -16.95
C SER A 116 -8.27 -14.40 -16.91
N GLY A 117 -8.98 -14.79 -17.96
CA GLY A 117 -10.43 -14.70 -18.00
C GLY A 117 -10.96 -14.96 -19.40
N ASN A 118 -12.28 -14.96 -19.55
CA ASN A 118 -12.89 -15.13 -20.85
C ASN A 118 -12.87 -13.80 -21.59
N ALA A 119 -12.35 -13.78 -22.82
CA ALA A 119 -12.42 -12.59 -23.65
C ALA A 119 -13.82 -12.44 -24.26
N ASP A 120 -14.41 -11.28 -24.06
CA ASP A 120 -15.54 -10.79 -24.85
C ASP A 120 -15.01 -9.90 -25.97
N VAL A 121 -15.53 -10.11 -27.18
CA VAL A 121 -15.05 -9.48 -28.41
C VAL A 121 -16.24 -8.86 -29.12
N SER A 122 -16.20 -7.54 -29.34
CA SER A 122 -17.28 -6.77 -29.98
C SER A 122 -16.77 -5.73 -30.95
#